data_AF-A0A2G6PL34-F1
#
_entry.id   AF-A0A2G6PL34-F1
#
_cell.length_a   1.000
_cell.length_b   1.000
_cell.length_c   1.000
_cell.angle_alpha   90.00
_cell.angle_beta   90.00
_cell.angle_gamma   90.00
#
_symmetry.space_group_name_H-M   'P 1'
#
loop_
_entity.id
_entity.type
_entity.pdbx_description
1 polymer ?
#
loop_
_entity_poly.entity_id
_entity_poly.type
_entity_poly.pdbx_seq_one_letter_code
_entity_poly.pdbx_strand_id
1 'polypeptide(L)'
;MKKITLLMIFGLLLTSCTQNEIKNNDNGIKNRENVPNCSDMPKGYSGQCANNTNNSKDTTNQNENMKTNYQTQAPKSGDIIAVMKTTNGTIKIKLFIKDVPSVVNNFIGLANKGYYNGVTFHRVINNFMIQGGDPEGTGMGGESIYGKKFDDEFSDKLSNIKGSISMANAGPNTNGSQFFINQVDNTGLDFNKEPSTSKHAVFGQVYEGMENVNKIAKVKVGANDKPEKDVKIISLEIFKLDGTKEVEYKINEKEIVEKYNEKKKEKLEEMKKKVISVGDTISVNYTGKLEDGTVFDSSLNPGRTPLEFEVGAGKMIKGFDNGVIGMKIGEKKTLTLLPADAYGEYDENKTQDLKKESLKSFEDAGIELVAGAELPTPQGKFKIKKVEGDIVTIDINHELAGKKLIFDIEIVEIK
;
A
#
# COMPACT_ATOMS: atom_id res chain seq x y z
N MET A 1 21.99 10.51 22.17
CA MET A 1 21.85 10.64 20.71
C MET A 1 20.40 11.00 20.41
N LYS A 2 20.15 12.28 20.11
CA LYS A 2 18.78 12.79 19.85
C LYS A 2 18.37 12.36 18.44
N LYS A 3 17.14 11.84 18.32
CA LYS A 3 16.53 11.41 17.05
C LYS A 3 16.24 12.65 16.19
N ILE A 4 17.04 12.86 15.15
CA ILE A 4 16.67 13.73 14.04
C ILE A 4 15.74 12.89 13.16
N THR A 5 14.45 13.19 13.21
CA THR A 5 13.50 12.71 12.22
C THR A 5 13.51 13.73 11.11
N LEU A 6 14.17 13.41 9.99
CA LEU A 6 14.14 14.20 8.76
C LEU A 6 12.69 14.24 8.25
N LEU A 7 11.95 15.28 8.64
CA LEU A 7 10.66 15.62 8.09
C LEU A 7 10.90 16.68 7.01
N MET A 8 11.09 16.25 5.76
CA MET A 8 11.15 17.15 4.61
C MET A 8 9.72 17.62 4.28
N ILE A 9 9.28 18.69 4.92
CA ILE A 9 8.05 19.40 4.55
C ILE A 9 8.44 20.84 4.18
N PHE A 10 8.21 21.19 2.92
CA PHE A 10 8.18 22.56 2.45
C PHE A 10 6.74 23.05 2.52
N GLY A 11 6.49 24.17 3.21
CA GLY A 11 5.25 24.91 3.05
C GLY A 11 4.67 25.51 4.33
N LEU A 12 4.76 26.84 4.39
CA LEU A 12 3.91 27.81 5.09
C LEU A 12 3.68 27.61 6.60
N LEU A 13 3.99 28.67 7.37
CA LEU A 13 2.96 29.49 8.01
C LEU A 13 3.60 30.61 8.84
N LEU A 14 3.17 31.85 8.58
CA LEU A 14 2.63 32.72 9.62
C LEU A 14 1.60 33.65 8.97
N THR A 15 0.32 33.29 9.05
CA THR A 15 -0.76 34.28 9.12
C THR A 15 -1.65 33.96 10.31
N SER A 16 -1.95 35.03 11.02
CA SER A 16 -2.53 35.14 12.35
C SER A 16 -3.97 34.64 12.46
N CYS A 17 -4.31 34.22 13.68
CA CYS A 17 -5.66 33.95 14.16
C CYS A 17 -6.66 35.10 13.90
N THR A 18 -7.88 34.74 13.50
CA THR A 18 -9.11 35.35 14.04
C THR A 18 -10.20 34.28 14.11
N GLN A 19 -10.62 33.95 15.34
CA GLN A 19 -11.85 33.22 15.62
C GLN A 19 -13.04 34.13 15.30
N ASN A 20 -14.03 33.59 14.59
CA ASN A 20 -15.40 34.06 14.73
C ASN A 20 -16.31 32.83 14.83
N GLU A 21 -16.92 32.68 16.00
CA GLU A 21 -17.96 31.69 16.28
C GLU A 21 -19.21 32.01 15.46
N ILE A 22 -19.78 31.01 14.79
CA ILE A 22 -21.22 30.98 14.53
C ILE A 22 -21.72 29.56 14.87
N LYS A 23 -22.49 29.49 15.96
CA LYS A 23 -23.33 28.36 16.33
C LYS A 23 -24.50 28.25 15.34
N ASN A 24 -24.82 27.04 14.89
CA ASN A 24 -26.09 26.36 15.22
C ASN A 24 -26.46 25.24 14.22
N ASN A 25 -26.88 24.13 14.84
CA ASN A 25 -27.94 23.20 14.48
C ASN A 25 -27.77 22.20 13.32
N ASP A 26 -27.70 20.94 13.75
CA ASP A 26 -28.40 19.77 13.21
C ASP A 26 -29.69 20.11 12.44
N ASN A 27 -29.81 19.54 11.24
CA ASN A 27 -31.03 18.85 10.80
C ASN A 27 -30.83 18.13 9.45
N GLY A 28 -30.91 16.80 9.50
CA GLY A 28 -31.60 15.92 8.54
C GLY A 28 -31.44 16.14 7.04
N ILE A 29 -30.67 15.25 6.40
CA ILE A 29 -30.75 14.99 4.96
C ILE A 29 -32.12 14.36 4.65
N LYS A 30 -33.02 15.12 4.02
CA LYS A 30 -34.19 14.61 3.28
C LYS A 30 -34.10 15.04 1.83
N ASN A 31 -34.21 14.06 0.94
CA ASN A 31 -34.34 14.18 -0.51
C ASN A 31 -35.23 15.34 -0.97
N ARG A 32 -34.81 16.06 -2.01
CA ARG A 32 -35.73 16.74 -2.94
C ARG A 32 -35.22 16.65 -4.37
N GLU A 33 -35.96 15.88 -5.15
CA GLU A 33 -36.14 16.01 -6.59
C GLU A 33 -36.82 17.36 -6.94
N ASN A 34 -36.69 17.76 -8.21
CA ASN A 34 -37.30 18.91 -8.92
C ASN A 34 -36.41 20.15 -9.11
N VAL A 35 -35.65 20.13 -10.22
CA VAL A 35 -35.19 21.34 -10.93
C VAL A 35 -36.00 21.45 -12.24
N PRO A 36 -36.55 22.63 -12.62
CA PRO A 36 -37.41 22.77 -13.80
C PRO A 36 -36.67 22.65 -15.13
N ASN A 37 -37.39 22.24 -16.19
CA ASN A 37 -36.89 22.09 -17.55
C ASN A 37 -36.80 23.44 -18.29
N CYS A 38 -35.77 23.62 -19.12
CA CYS A 38 -35.42 24.91 -19.76
C CYS A 38 -36.36 25.35 -20.91
N SER A 39 -37.47 24.65 -21.17
CA SER A 39 -38.42 25.03 -22.24
C SER A 39 -39.32 26.21 -21.89
N ASP A 40 -39.34 26.63 -20.61
CA ASP A 40 -40.38 27.54 -20.10
C ASP A 40 -39.85 28.92 -19.66
N MET A 41 -38.67 29.36 -20.12
CA MET A 41 -38.11 30.68 -19.74
C MET A 41 -38.42 31.82 -20.75
N PRO A 42 -38.75 33.04 -20.27
CA PRO A 42 -38.94 34.22 -21.12
C PRO A 42 -37.63 34.70 -21.78
N LYS A 43 -37.73 35.23 -23.01
CA LYS A 43 -36.59 35.75 -23.78
C LYS A 43 -35.96 36.97 -23.10
N GLY A 44 -34.70 36.87 -22.65
CA GLY A 44 -33.91 38.01 -22.16
C GLY A 44 -32.89 37.73 -21.03
N TYR A 45 -32.78 36.50 -20.52
CA TYR A 45 -31.81 36.16 -19.48
C TYR A 45 -30.45 35.75 -20.07
N SER A 46 -29.36 36.40 -19.66
CA SER A 46 -27.98 35.99 -19.94
C SER A 46 -27.35 35.34 -18.71
N GLY A 47 -27.66 34.07 -18.49
CA GLY A 47 -27.03 33.19 -17.50
C GLY A 47 -26.75 31.82 -18.13
N GLN A 48 -25.65 31.18 -17.75
CA GLN A 48 -25.18 29.93 -18.35
C GLN A 48 -26.20 28.79 -18.19
N CYS A 49 -26.85 28.41 -19.30
CA CYS A 49 -27.50 27.12 -19.43
C CYS A 49 -26.42 26.05 -19.66
N ALA A 50 -26.30 25.08 -18.78
CA ALA A 50 -25.47 23.91 -19.02
C ALA A 50 -26.17 23.00 -20.04
N ASN A 51 -25.58 22.86 -21.23
CA ASN A 51 -25.97 21.82 -22.18
C ASN A 51 -25.69 20.46 -21.54
N ASN A 52 -26.77 19.75 -21.19
CA ASN A 52 -26.70 18.38 -20.72
C ASN A 52 -26.48 17.46 -21.93
N THR A 53 -25.28 17.48 -22.50
CA THR A 53 -24.80 16.34 -23.29
C THR A 53 -24.39 15.26 -22.31
N ASN A 54 -25.35 14.39 -22.01
CA ASN A 54 -25.11 13.08 -21.42
C ASN A 54 -24.03 12.35 -22.25
N ASN A 55 -22.79 12.36 -21.77
CA ASN A 55 -21.77 11.35 -22.06
C ASN A 55 -20.51 11.62 -21.22
N SER A 56 -20.61 11.44 -19.90
CA SER A 56 -19.46 11.12 -19.04
C SER A 56 -19.96 10.74 -17.64
N LYS A 57 -20.51 9.53 -17.50
CA LYS A 57 -20.75 8.84 -16.21
C LYS A 57 -21.24 7.39 -16.36
N ASP A 58 -20.85 6.68 -17.43
CA ASP A 58 -21.37 5.32 -17.69
C ASP A 58 -20.31 4.31 -18.15
N THR A 59 -19.02 4.60 -17.96
CA THR A 59 -17.93 3.64 -18.25
C THR A 59 -17.47 2.85 -17.02
N THR A 60 -17.57 3.42 -15.81
CA THR A 60 -17.21 2.72 -14.56
C THR A 60 -18.23 1.64 -14.19
N ASN A 61 -19.53 1.93 -14.27
CA ASN A 61 -20.59 0.97 -13.92
C ASN A 61 -20.71 -0.19 -14.92
N GLN A 62 -20.42 0.03 -16.21
CA GLN A 62 -20.45 -1.06 -17.20
C GLN A 62 -19.22 -1.97 -17.07
N ASN A 63 -18.04 -1.41 -16.79
CA ASN A 63 -16.83 -2.21 -16.57
C ASN A 63 -16.91 -3.04 -15.28
N GLU A 64 -17.45 -2.50 -14.18
CA GLU A 64 -17.66 -3.27 -12.95
C GLU A 64 -18.70 -4.39 -13.16
N ASN A 65 -19.80 -4.12 -13.85
CA ASN A 65 -20.80 -5.15 -14.20
C ASN A 65 -20.28 -6.22 -15.17
N MET A 66 -19.36 -5.89 -16.09
CA MET A 66 -18.72 -6.90 -16.95
C MET A 66 -17.70 -7.76 -16.20
N LYS A 67 -16.94 -7.18 -15.27
CA LYS A 67 -15.98 -7.90 -14.41
C LYS A 67 -16.71 -8.94 -13.54
N THR A 68 -17.77 -8.54 -12.86
CA THR A 68 -18.56 -9.46 -12.01
C THR A 68 -19.16 -10.59 -12.83
N ASN A 69 -19.70 -10.30 -14.02
CA ASN A 69 -20.31 -11.32 -14.88
C ASN A 69 -19.30 -12.42 -15.27
N TYR A 70 -18.09 -12.07 -15.71
CA TYR A 70 -17.06 -13.07 -16.03
C TYR A 70 -16.70 -13.96 -14.84
N GLN A 71 -16.48 -13.35 -13.67
CA GLN A 71 -16.06 -14.05 -12.46
C GLN A 71 -17.16 -14.99 -11.94
N THR A 72 -18.42 -14.56 -11.91
CA THR A 72 -19.54 -15.34 -11.35
C THR A 72 -20.15 -16.34 -12.34
N GLN A 73 -19.73 -16.35 -13.60
CA GLN A 73 -20.19 -17.33 -14.58
C GLN A 73 -19.80 -18.76 -14.16
N ALA A 74 -20.77 -19.66 -14.31
CA ALA A 74 -20.57 -21.10 -14.15
C ALA A 74 -19.38 -21.59 -15.00
N PRO A 75 -18.67 -22.64 -14.55
CA PRO A 75 -17.54 -23.17 -15.31
C PRO A 75 -18.02 -23.82 -16.61
N LYS A 76 -17.20 -23.72 -17.66
CA LYS A 76 -17.45 -24.29 -18.99
C LYS A 76 -16.39 -25.33 -19.35
N SER A 77 -16.63 -26.08 -20.42
CA SER A 77 -15.63 -27.02 -20.95
C SER A 77 -14.29 -26.34 -21.16
N GLY A 78 -13.22 -26.99 -20.67
CA GLY A 78 -11.86 -26.48 -20.65
C GLY A 78 -11.46 -25.73 -19.37
N ASP A 79 -12.41 -25.28 -18.56
CA ASP A 79 -12.11 -24.64 -17.28
C ASP A 79 -11.56 -25.67 -16.27
N ILE A 80 -10.73 -25.16 -15.35
CA ILE A 80 -10.20 -25.93 -14.23
C ILE A 80 -11.06 -25.62 -13.01
N ILE A 81 -11.48 -26.66 -12.31
CA ILE A 81 -12.27 -26.57 -11.09
C ILE A 81 -11.57 -27.29 -9.94
N ALA A 82 -11.87 -26.88 -8.71
CA ALA A 82 -11.49 -27.57 -7.49
C ALA A 82 -12.74 -28.03 -6.75
N VAL A 83 -12.73 -29.28 -6.28
CA VAL A 83 -13.77 -29.86 -5.43
C VAL A 83 -13.20 -30.03 -4.04
N MET A 84 -13.62 -29.15 -3.12
CA MET A 84 -13.18 -29.13 -1.73
C MET A 84 -14.24 -29.79 -0.86
N LYS A 85 -13.96 -30.99 -0.37
CA LYS A 85 -14.83 -31.67 0.62
C LYS A 85 -14.40 -31.21 2.01
N THR A 86 -15.33 -30.67 2.79
CA THR A 86 -15.07 -30.25 4.17
C THR A 86 -15.93 -31.03 5.16
N THR A 87 -15.64 -30.90 6.44
CA THR A 87 -16.51 -31.41 7.52
C THR A 87 -17.94 -30.82 7.50
N ASN A 88 -18.15 -29.73 6.75
CA ASN A 88 -19.41 -28.99 6.70
C ASN A 88 -20.06 -29.02 5.30
N GLY A 89 -19.59 -29.90 4.43
CA GLY A 89 -20.11 -30.09 3.07
C GLY A 89 -19.08 -29.78 1.98
N THR A 90 -19.50 -29.94 0.73
CA THR A 90 -18.64 -29.75 -0.44
C THR A 90 -18.74 -28.31 -0.96
N ILE A 91 -17.61 -27.74 -1.35
CA ILE A 91 -17.49 -26.43 -2.00
C ILE A 91 -16.80 -26.67 -3.34
N LYS A 92 -17.43 -26.26 -4.45
CA LYS A 92 -16.83 -26.35 -5.78
C LYS A 92 -16.46 -24.97 -6.31
N ILE A 93 -15.26 -24.87 -6.84
CA ILE A 93 -14.58 -23.61 -7.15
C ILE A 93 -14.12 -23.64 -8.60
N LYS A 94 -14.38 -22.59 -9.36
CA LYS A 94 -13.79 -22.35 -10.68
C LYS A 94 -12.47 -21.60 -10.49
N LEU A 95 -11.39 -22.04 -11.13
CA LEU A 95 -10.05 -21.45 -11.00
C LEU A 95 -9.68 -20.63 -12.23
N PHE A 96 -9.10 -19.45 -12.02
CA PHE A 96 -8.77 -18.48 -13.09
C PHE A 96 -7.31 -18.58 -13.55
N ILE A 97 -6.87 -19.78 -13.98
CA ILE A 97 -5.46 -20.05 -14.31
C ILE A 97 -4.88 -19.13 -15.41
N LYS A 98 -5.72 -18.58 -16.28
CA LYS A 98 -5.29 -17.67 -17.36
C LYS A 98 -5.05 -16.25 -16.87
N ASP A 99 -5.74 -15.84 -15.80
CA ASP A 99 -5.68 -14.48 -15.27
C ASP A 99 -4.62 -14.36 -14.18
N VAL A 100 -4.43 -15.40 -13.36
CA VAL A 100 -3.41 -15.45 -12.28
C VAL A 100 -2.70 -16.82 -12.22
N PRO A 101 -1.94 -17.20 -13.28
CA PRO A 101 -1.33 -18.52 -13.42
C PRO A 101 -0.42 -18.95 -12.27
N SER A 102 0.41 -18.06 -11.70
CA SER A 102 1.33 -18.45 -10.62
C SER A 102 0.58 -18.80 -9.34
N VAL A 103 -0.46 -18.03 -9.02
CA VAL A 103 -1.32 -18.29 -7.86
C VAL A 103 -2.08 -19.60 -8.02
N VAL A 104 -2.72 -19.81 -9.17
CA VAL A 104 -3.53 -21.02 -9.42
C VAL A 104 -2.65 -22.27 -9.50
N ASN A 105 -1.49 -22.20 -10.16
CA ASN A 105 -0.58 -23.34 -10.23
C ASN A 105 -0.08 -23.75 -8.85
N ASN A 106 0.23 -22.78 -7.97
CA ASN A 106 0.58 -23.07 -6.58
C ASN A 106 -0.55 -23.83 -5.86
N PHE A 107 -1.79 -23.34 -5.96
CA PHE A 107 -2.94 -24.01 -5.34
C PHE A 107 -3.16 -25.43 -5.88
N ILE A 108 -3.08 -25.61 -7.20
CA ILE A 108 -3.24 -26.92 -7.85
C ILE A 108 -2.12 -27.88 -7.45
N GLY A 109 -0.86 -27.44 -7.47
CA GLY A 109 0.28 -28.30 -7.11
C GLY A 109 0.21 -28.79 -5.67
N LEU A 110 -0.12 -27.90 -4.73
CA LEU A 110 -0.35 -28.26 -3.33
C LEU A 110 -1.53 -29.24 -3.19
N ALA A 111 -2.64 -29.00 -3.90
CA ALA A 111 -3.79 -29.91 -3.91
C ALA A 111 -3.44 -31.30 -4.48
N ASN A 112 -2.70 -31.37 -5.60
CA ASN A 112 -2.26 -32.63 -6.21
C ASN A 112 -1.34 -33.46 -5.29
N LYS A 113 -0.64 -32.82 -4.35
CA LYS A 113 0.15 -33.47 -3.30
C LYS A 113 -0.66 -33.88 -2.06
N GLY A 114 -1.94 -33.55 -2.01
CA GLY A 114 -2.77 -33.73 -0.81
C GLY A 114 -2.41 -32.79 0.35
N TYR A 115 -1.67 -31.69 0.09
CA TYR A 115 -1.18 -30.76 1.12
C TYR A 115 -2.30 -30.17 1.98
N TYR A 116 -3.48 -29.98 1.39
CA TYR A 116 -4.64 -29.43 2.09
C TYR A 116 -5.50 -30.48 2.82
N ASN A 117 -5.19 -31.77 2.71
CA ASN A 117 -5.98 -32.81 3.36
C ASN A 117 -5.75 -32.77 4.88
N GLY A 118 -6.83 -32.65 5.64
CA GLY A 118 -6.81 -32.50 7.10
C GLY A 118 -6.58 -31.06 7.57
N VAL A 119 -6.28 -30.12 6.67
CA VAL A 119 -6.00 -28.72 7.01
C VAL A 119 -7.26 -28.03 7.52
N THR A 120 -7.12 -27.22 8.58
CA THR A 120 -8.24 -26.54 9.22
C THR A 120 -8.49 -25.15 8.63
N PHE A 121 -9.74 -24.68 8.74
CA PHE A 121 -10.03 -23.26 8.69
C PHE A 121 -9.69 -22.65 10.04
N HIS A 122 -8.49 -22.10 10.18
CA HIS A 122 -7.95 -21.63 11.46
C HIS A 122 -8.49 -20.26 11.88
N ARG A 123 -9.17 -19.54 10.98
CA ARG A 123 -9.80 -18.24 11.26
C ARG A 123 -11.12 -18.10 10.50
N VAL A 124 -12.19 -17.78 11.21
CA VAL A 124 -13.55 -17.69 10.66
C VAL A 124 -14.23 -16.43 11.19
N ILE A 125 -14.57 -15.50 10.31
CA ILE A 125 -15.24 -14.26 10.68
C ILE A 125 -16.56 -14.16 9.94
N ASN A 126 -17.66 -14.25 10.68
CA ASN A 126 -19.01 -14.13 10.12
C ASN A 126 -19.22 -12.73 9.52
N ASN A 127 -19.88 -12.68 8.37
CA ASN A 127 -20.04 -11.52 7.49
C ASN A 127 -18.70 -10.96 6.95
N PHE A 128 -17.68 -11.81 6.83
CA PHE A 128 -16.41 -11.41 6.22
C PHE A 128 -15.83 -12.55 5.36
N MET A 129 -15.14 -13.51 5.96
CA MET A 129 -14.46 -14.60 5.25
C MET A 129 -14.15 -15.81 6.15
N ILE A 130 -13.82 -16.93 5.51
CA ILE A 130 -13.24 -18.13 6.15
C ILE A 130 -11.84 -18.36 5.61
N GLN A 131 -10.84 -18.48 6.47
CA GLN A 131 -9.42 -18.59 6.09
C GLN A 131 -8.84 -19.95 6.51
N GLY A 132 -8.08 -20.55 5.60
CA GLY A 132 -7.44 -21.85 5.75
C GLY A 132 -6.13 -21.94 4.96
N GLY A 133 -5.67 -23.17 4.71
CA GLY A 133 -4.45 -23.42 3.93
C GLY A 133 -3.14 -23.36 4.72
N ASP A 134 -3.21 -23.30 6.05
CA ASP A 134 -2.05 -23.48 6.94
C ASP A 134 -2.06 -24.89 7.55
N PRO A 135 -1.10 -25.78 7.20
CA PRO A 135 -1.04 -27.14 7.74
C PRO A 135 -0.93 -27.21 9.26
N GLU A 136 -0.34 -26.20 9.90
CA GLU A 136 -0.18 -26.15 11.35
C GLU A 136 -1.43 -25.60 12.06
N GLY A 137 -2.32 -24.93 11.31
CA GLY A 137 -3.53 -24.30 11.84
C GLY A 137 -3.26 -23.18 12.86
N THR A 138 -2.10 -22.53 12.77
CA THR A 138 -1.66 -21.41 13.63
C THR A 138 -1.99 -20.06 13.01
N GLY A 139 -2.15 -20.00 11.69
CA GLY A 139 -2.27 -18.80 10.88
C GLY A 139 -0.93 -18.20 10.45
N MET A 140 0.19 -18.78 10.88
CA MET A 140 1.54 -18.26 10.60
C MET A 140 2.33 -19.13 9.61
N GLY A 141 1.90 -20.38 9.40
CA GLY A 141 2.59 -21.34 8.54
C GLY A 141 2.24 -21.22 7.06
N GLY A 142 2.62 -22.25 6.32
CA GLY A 142 2.28 -22.41 4.91
C GLY A 142 3.40 -22.07 3.94
N GLU A 143 3.56 -22.95 2.96
CA GLU A 143 4.62 -22.94 1.95
C GLU A 143 4.03 -22.87 0.54
N SER A 144 4.87 -22.60 -0.46
CA SER A 144 4.46 -22.66 -1.87
C SER A 144 5.19 -23.79 -2.58
N ILE A 145 4.67 -24.21 -3.74
CA ILE A 145 5.39 -25.15 -4.62
C ILE A 145 6.74 -24.58 -5.11
N TYR A 146 6.93 -23.26 -5.01
CA TYR A 146 8.16 -22.58 -5.40
C TYR A 146 9.24 -22.58 -4.31
N GLY A 147 8.97 -23.21 -3.15
CA GLY A 147 9.90 -23.36 -2.02
C GLY A 147 10.12 -22.10 -1.18
N LYS A 148 9.53 -20.97 -1.57
CA LYS A 148 9.58 -19.68 -0.85
C LYS A 148 8.30 -18.89 -1.07
N LYS A 149 8.16 -17.75 -0.39
CA LYS A 149 7.05 -16.84 -0.70
C LYS A 149 7.15 -16.34 -2.15
N PHE A 150 6.00 -16.14 -2.79
CA PHE A 150 5.93 -15.79 -4.21
C PHE A 150 5.12 -14.51 -4.47
N ASP A 151 5.37 -13.95 -5.65
CA ASP A 151 4.91 -12.62 -6.05
C ASP A 151 3.37 -12.58 -6.11
N ASP A 152 2.79 -11.39 -5.87
CA ASP A 152 1.37 -11.17 -6.11
C ASP A 152 1.07 -11.19 -7.61
N GLU A 153 -0.11 -11.71 -7.97
CA GLU A 153 -0.60 -11.67 -9.34
C GLU A 153 -2.05 -11.19 -9.32
N PHE A 154 -2.30 -10.03 -9.94
CA PHE A 154 -3.60 -9.39 -9.94
C PHE A 154 -4.18 -9.35 -11.35
N SER A 155 -5.50 -9.40 -11.45
CA SER A 155 -6.22 -9.24 -12.70
C SER A 155 -7.34 -8.23 -12.52
N ASP A 156 -7.43 -7.25 -13.42
CA ASP A 156 -8.55 -6.32 -13.44
C ASP A 156 -9.91 -6.99 -13.65
N LYS A 157 -9.94 -8.25 -14.11
CA LYS A 157 -11.19 -9.00 -14.30
C LYS A 157 -11.73 -9.64 -13.02
N LEU A 158 -10.94 -9.64 -11.95
CA LEU A 158 -11.24 -10.35 -10.72
C LEU A 158 -11.32 -9.39 -9.54
N SER A 159 -12.27 -9.63 -8.65
CA SER A 159 -12.55 -8.81 -7.47
C SER A 159 -12.94 -9.69 -6.28
N ASN A 160 -12.66 -9.21 -5.07
CA ASN A 160 -12.99 -9.86 -3.80
C ASN A 160 -14.49 -9.74 -3.50
N ILE A 161 -15.32 -10.35 -4.33
CA ILE A 161 -16.77 -10.44 -4.15
C ILE A 161 -17.16 -11.71 -3.39
N LYS A 162 -18.42 -11.83 -2.99
CA LYS A 162 -18.97 -13.03 -2.34
C LYS A 162 -18.64 -14.30 -3.12
N GLY A 163 -18.10 -15.28 -2.40
CA GLY A 163 -17.70 -16.58 -2.93
C GLY A 163 -16.36 -16.59 -3.69
N SER A 164 -15.69 -15.45 -3.85
CA SER A 164 -14.33 -15.46 -4.38
C SER A 164 -13.37 -16.14 -3.39
N ILE A 165 -12.36 -16.82 -3.93
CA ILE A 165 -11.22 -17.35 -3.17
C ILE A 165 -9.97 -16.53 -3.50
N SER A 166 -9.27 -16.12 -2.45
CA SER A 166 -8.16 -15.17 -2.55
C SER A 166 -6.98 -15.61 -1.69
N MET A 167 -5.76 -15.24 -2.08
CA MET A 167 -4.56 -15.53 -1.30
C MET A 167 -4.51 -14.69 -0.03
N ALA A 168 -4.22 -15.33 1.11
CA ALA A 168 -3.80 -14.62 2.31
C ALA A 168 -2.29 -14.35 2.23
N ASN A 169 -1.88 -13.15 2.63
CA ASN A 169 -0.48 -12.71 2.62
C ASN A 169 -0.19 -11.84 3.86
N ALA A 170 1.09 -11.57 4.11
CA ALA A 170 1.60 -10.71 5.18
C ALA A 170 2.13 -9.37 4.62
N GLY A 171 1.59 -8.93 3.48
CA GLY A 171 2.08 -7.80 2.69
C GLY A 171 2.50 -8.20 1.27
N PRO A 172 2.95 -7.22 0.45
CA PRO A 172 3.22 -7.44 -0.96
C PRO A 172 4.20 -8.60 -1.21
N ASN A 173 3.89 -9.45 -2.19
CA ASN A 173 4.72 -10.57 -2.66
C ASN A 173 5.08 -11.61 -1.58
N THR A 174 4.19 -11.82 -0.60
CA THR A 174 4.40 -12.78 0.50
C THR A 174 3.46 -13.99 0.45
N ASN A 175 2.98 -14.37 -0.74
CA ASN A 175 2.04 -15.48 -0.90
C ASN A 175 2.68 -16.83 -0.53
N GLY A 176 1.88 -17.71 0.10
CA GLY A 176 2.26 -19.08 0.48
C GLY A 176 1.17 -20.08 0.08
N SER A 177 0.69 -20.88 1.02
CA SER A 177 -0.44 -21.80 0.82
C SER A 177 -1.77 -21.29 1.37
N GLN A 178 -1.74 -20.25 2.21
CA GLN A 178 -2.95 -19.77 2.88
C GLN A 178 -3.87 -19.02 1.92
N PHE A 179 -5.16 -19.27 2.06
CA PHE A 179 -6.22 -18.63 1.27
C PHE A 179 -7.43 -18.35 2.16
N PHE A 180 -8.31 -17.48 1.68
CA PHE A 180 -9.63 -17.27 2.28
C PHE A 180 -10.73 -17.31 1.24
N ILE A 181 -11.93 -17.67 1.66
CA ILE A 181 -13.16 -17.62 0.87
C ILE A 181 -14.03 -16.51 1.43
N ASN A 182 -14.39 -15.55 0.57
CA ASN A 182 -15.23 -14.41 0.92
C ASN A 182 -16.69 -14.84 1.16
N GLN A 183 -17.25 -14.52 2.32
CA GLN A 183 -18.66 -14.80 2.63
C GLN A 183 -19.59 -13.69 2.09
N VAL A 184 -19.06 -12.47 2.01
CA VAL A 184 -19.72 -11.26 1.50
C VAL A 184 -18.76 -10.53 0.55
N ASP A 185 -19.20 -9.42 -0.04
CA ASP A 185 -18.32 -8.59 -0.86
C ASP A 185 -17.31 -7.84 0.02
N ASN A 186 -16.03 -8.04 -0.28
CA ASN A 186 -14.88 -7.45 0.40
C ASN A 186 -13.99 -6.72 -0.63
N THR A 187 -14.59 -5.94 -1.54
CA THR A 187 -13.88 -5.28 -2.65
C THR A 187 -12.80 -4.30 -2.19
N GLY A 188 -12.83 -3.85 -0.93
CA GLY A 188 -11.74 -3.08 -0.33
C GLY A 188 -10.41 -3.85 -0.22
N LEU A 189 -10.43 -5.17 -0.40
CA LEU A 189 -9.24 -6.02 -0.47
C LEU A 189 -8.63 -6.08 -1.88
N ASP A 190 -9.28 -5.46 -2.88
CA ASP A 190 -8.77 -5.42 -4.25
C ASP A 190 -7.53 -4.52 -4.37
N PHE A 191 -6.66 -4.87 -5.32
CA PHE A 191 -5.40 -4.15 -5.54
C PHE A 191 -5.57 -2.72 -6.06
N ASN A 192 -6.73 -2.42 -6.65
CA ASN A 192 -7.04 -1.18 -7.36
C ASN A 192 -8.11 -0.33 -6.64
N LYS A 193 -8.34 -0.56 -5.34
CA LYS A 193 -9.28 0.21 -4.52
C LYS A 193 -8.53 0.93 -3.39
N GLU A 194 -8.92 2.18 -3.12
CA GLU A 194 -8.39 2.99 -2.02
C GLU A 194 -8.98 2.58 -0.66
N PRO A 195 -8.23 2.66 0.46
CA PRO A 195 -6.77 2.81 0.54
C PRO A 195 -6.14 1.45 0.25
N SER A 196 -5.25 1.36 -0.72
CA SER A 196 -4.81 0.09 -1.31
C SER A 196 -3.87 -0.76 -0.42
N THR A 197 -4.18 -0.89 0.87
CA THR A 197 -3.29 -1.41 1.92
C THR A 197 -3.25 -2.93 2.04
N SER A 198 -4.33 -3.64 1.70
CA SER A 198 -4.42 -5.08 2.00
C SER A 198 -4.19 -6.01 0.79
N LYS A 199 -4.47 -5.55 -0.44
CA LYS A 199 -4.26 -6.23 -1.75
C LYS A 199 -4.17 -7.77 -1.70
N HIS A 200 -5.29 -8.45 -1.96
CA HIS A 200 -5.36 -9.91 -2.01
C HIS A 200 -5.74 -10.43 -3.41
N ALA A 201 -4.88 -11.29 -3.97
CA ALA A 201 -5.06 -11.87 -5.29
C ALA A 201 -6.21 -12.88 -5.31
N VAL A 202 -7.29 -12.53 -6.01
CA VAL A 202 -8.41 -13.44 -6.30
C VAL A 202 -7.97 -14.44 -7.36
N PHE A 203 -8.18 -15.73 -7.12
CA PHE A 203 -7.75 -16.79 -8.06
C PHE A 203 -8.84 -17.82 -8.38
N GLY A 204 -10.01 -17.72 -7.75
CA GLY A 204 -11.16 -18.53 -8.09
C GLY A 204 -12.49 -17.98 -7.58
N GLN A 205 -13.56 -18.67 -7.95
CA GLN A 205 -14.93 -18.34 -7.55
C GLN A 205 -15.70 -19.61 -7.20
N VAL A 206 -16.33 -19.63 -6.03
CA VAL A 206 -17.29 -20.68 -5.66
C VAL A 206 -18.50 -20.59 -6.60
N TYR A 207 -18.80 -21.70 -7.28
CA TYR A 207 -19.98 -21.82 -8.15
C TYR A 207 -21.04 -22.79 -7.59
N GLU A 208 -20.68 -23.64 -6.62
CA GLU A 208 -21.58 -24.56 -5.92
C GLU A 208 -21.09 -24.72 -4.47
N GLY A 209 -22.00 -24.80 -3.49
CA GLY A 209 -21.63 -25.02 -2.09
C GLY A 209 -21.44 -23.75 -1.24
N MET A 210 -21.94 -22.58 -1.68
CA MET A 210 -21.91 -21.35 -0.88
C MET A 210 -22.68 -21.48 0.44
N GLU A 211 -23.72 -22.31 0.50
CA GLU A 211 -24.41 -22.67 1.73
C GLU A 211 -23.49 -23.38 2.72
N ASN A 212 -22.49 -24.13 2.27
CA ASN A 212 -21.51 -24.79 3.13
C ASN A 212 -20.47 -23.78 3.65
N VAL A 213 -20.03 -22.83 2.81
CA VAL A 213 -19.25 -21.65 3.27
C VAL A 213 -20.01 -20.90 4.38
N ASN A 214 -21.30 -20.65 4.18
CA ASN A 214 -22.14 -19.97 5.18
C ASN A 214 -22.33 -20.79 6.47
N LYS A 215 -22.37 -22.13 6.40
CA LYS A 215 -22.38 -22.99 7.59
C LYS A 215 -21.07 -22.87 8.36
N ILE A 216 -19.94 -22.89 7.67
CA ILE A 216 -18.61 -22.73 8.29
C ILE A 216 -18.52 -21.35 8.95
N ALA A 217 -18.93 -20.29 8.26
CA ALA A 217 -18.87 -18.92 8.78
C ALA A 217 -19.71 -18.68 10.05
N LYS A 218 -20.69 -19.55 10.32
CA LYS A 218 -21.59 -19.47 11.48
C LYS A 218 -21.17 -20.39 12.64
N VAL A 219 -20.07 -21.12 12.54
CA VAL A 219 -19.59 -21.94 13.65
C VAL A 219 -19.19 -21.05 14.83
N LYS A 220 -19.26 -21.60 16.05
CA LYS A 220 -18.79 -20.90 17.24
C LYS A 220 -17.27 -20.77 17.18
N VAL A 221 -16.77 -19.57 17.41
CA VAL A 221 -15.33 -19.25 17.42
C VAL A 221 -14.88 -18.82 18.81
N GLY A 222 -13.63 -19.15 19.13
CA GLY A 222 -12.93 -18.73 20.34
C GLY A 222 -11.99 -17.56 20.06
N ALA A 223 -10.86 -17.53 20.78
CA ALA A 223 -9.84 -16.49 20.62
C ALA A 223 -9.29 -16.46 19.18
N ASN A 224 -8.97 -15.25 18.68
CA ASN A 224 -8.45 -15.00 17.33
C ASN A 224 -9.34 -15.53 16.20
N ASP A 225 -10.65 -15.57 16.42
CA ASP A 225 -11.67 -16.04 15.48
C ASP A 225 -11.48 -17.52 15.07
N LYS A 226 -10.75 -18.32 15.88
CA LYS A 226 -10.53 -19.75 15.62
C LYS A 226 -11.77 -20.57 15.97
N PRO A 227 -12.28 -21.46 15.09
CA PRO A 227 -13.40 -22.34 15.43
C PRO A 227 -13.14 -23.16 16.70
N GLU A 228 -14.13 -23.22 17.61
CA GLU A 228 -14.02 -24.06 18.83
C GLU A 228 -14.02 -25.56 18.51
N LYS A 229 -14.71 -25.93 17.42
CA LYS A 229 -14.65 -27.25 16.83
C LYS A 229 -14.00 -27.12 15.47
N ASP A 230 -12.93 -27.87 15.25
CA ASP A 230 -12.21 -27.83 14.00
C ASP A 230 -13.14 -28.05 12.80
N VAL A 231 -13.09 -27.13 11.85
CA VAL A 231 -13.62 -27.30 10.50
C VAL A 231 -12.44 -27.65 9.61
N LYS A 232 -12.48 -28.81 8.95
CA LYS A 232 -11.34 -29.34 8.18
C LYS A 232 -11.69 -29.55 6.72
N ILE A 233 -10.69 -29.39 5.85
CA ILE A 233 -10.70 -29.88 4.48
C ILE A 233 -10.40 -31.38 4.56
N ILE A 234 -11.36 -32.21 4.16
CA ILE A 234 -11.21 -33.66 4.11
C ILE A 234 -10.38 -34.04 2.88
N SER A 235 -10.75 -33.46 1.73
CA SER A 235 -10.00 -33.62 0.48
C SER A 235 -10.15 -32.39 -0.40
N LEU A 236 -9.15 -32.13 -1.22
CA LEU A 236 -9.19 -31.11 -2.27
C LEU A 236 -8.68 -31.71 -3.58
N GLU A 237 -9.59 -31.90 -4.53
CA GLU A 237 -9.31 -32.56 -5.81
C GLU A 237 -9.47 -31.55 -6.96
N ILE A 238 -8.61 -31.64 -7.98
CA ILE A 238 -8.58 -30.71 -9.11
C ILE A 238 -9.01 -31.43 -10.38
N PHE A 239 -9.93 -30.82 -11.13
CA PHE A 239 -10.46 -31.36 -12.38
C PHE A 239 -10.43 -30.33 -13.49
N LYS A 240 -10.35 -30.80 -14.73
CA LYS A 240 -10.63 -30.04 -15.94
C LYS A 240 -11.96 -30.51 -16.50
N LEU A 241 -12.83 -29.58 -16.86
CA LEU A 241 -14.10 -29.93 -17.49
C LEU A 241 -13.90 -30.32 -18.95
N ASP A 242 -14.46 -31.46 -19.35
CA ASP A 242 -14.62 -31.87 -20.74
C ASP A 242 -16.12 -32.06 -21.03
N GLY A 243 -16.73 -31.00 -21.56
CA GLY A 243 -18.19 -30.88 -21.59
C GLY A 243 -18.74 -30.81 -20.17
N THR A 244 -19.49 -31.83 -19.76
CA THR A 244 -20.01 -31.99 -18.39
C THR A 244 -19.20 -32.97 -17.54
N LYS A 245 -18.13 -33.56 -18.10
CA LYS A 245 -17.32 -34.56 -17.39
C LYS A 245 -16.19 -33.88 -16.63
N GLU A 246 -15.95 -34.36 -15.41
CA GLU A 246 -14.80 -33.97 -14.59
C GLU A 246 -13.64 -34.93 -14.87
N VAL A 247 -12.56 -34.43 -15.46
CA VAL A 247 -11.33 -35.20 -15.74
C VAL A 247 -10.26 -34.75 -14.77
N GLU A 248 -9.64 -35.67 -14.03
CA GLU A 248 -8.59 -35.34 -13.05
C GLU A 248 -7.48 -34.50 -13.72
N TYR A 249 -7.10 -33.41 -13.08
CA TYR A 249 -6.11 -32.47 -13.60
C TYR A 249 -4.89 -32.39 -12.68
N LYS A 250 -3.73 -32.68 -13.26
CA LYS A 250 -2.43 -32.61 -12.59
C LYS A 250 -1.50 -31.67 -13.34
N ILE A 251 -0.70 -30.92 -12.59
CA ILE A 251 0.40 -30.15 -13.15
C ILE A 251 1.72 -30.92 -13.03
N ASN A 252 2.63 -30.66 -13.97
CA ASN A 252 4.03 -31.01 -13.78
C ASN A 252 4.69 -29.93 -12.93
N GLU A 253 4.75 -30.15 -11.61
CA GLU A 253 5.29 -29.16 -10.67
C GLU A 253 6.70 -28.70 -11.05
N LYS A 254 7.58 -29.62 -11.44
CA LYS A 254 8.97 -29.28 -11.78
C LYS A 254 9.01 -28.27 -12.94
N GLU A 255 8.26 -28.53 -14.00
CA GLU A 255 8.17 -27.63 -15.16
C GLU A 255 7.57 -26.27 -14.79
N ILE A 256 6.55 -26.25 -13.93
CA ILE A 256 5.92 -25.01 -13.45
C ILE A 256 6.90 -24.19 -12.61
N VAL A 257 7.65 -24.83 -11.72
CA VAL A 257 8.64 -24.16 -10.86
C VAL A 257 9.81 -23.63 -11.69
N GLU A 258 10.29 -24.39 -12.68
CA GLU A 258 11.31 -23.95 -13.63
C GLU A 258 10.84 -22.70 -14.40
N LYS A 259 9.66 -22.74 -15.02
CA LYS A 259 9.08 -21.60 -15.74
C LYS A 259 8.88 -20.36 -14.87
N TYR A 260 8.43 -20.54 -13.62
CA TYR A 260 8.27 -19.44 -12.68
C TYR A 260 9.63 -18.78 -12.34
N ASN A 261 10.65 -19.60 -12.07
CA ASN A 261 11.99 -19.09 -11.75
C ASN A 261 12.65 -18.39 -12.94
N GLU A 262 12.46 -18.89 -14.16
CA GLU A 262 12.91 -18.24 -15.40
C GLU A 262 12.26 -16.87 -15.57
N LYS A 263 10.92 -16.78 -15.51
CA LYS A 263 10.19 -15.51 -15.60
C LYS A 263 10.62 -14.51 -14.53
N LYS A 264 10.85 -14.98 -13.29
CA LYS A 264 11.33 -14.13 -12.19
C LYS A 264 12.75 -13.62 -12.45
N LYS A 265 13.63 -14.45 -13.03
CA LYS A 265 14.99 -14.05 -13.43
C LYS A 265 14.96 -13.01 -14.56
N GLU A 266 14.14 -13.22 -15.58
CA GLU A 266 13.97 -12.27 -16.69
C GLU A 266 13.47 -10.91 -16.20
N LYS A 267 12.44 -10.89 -15.36
CA LYS A 267 11.92 -9.67 -14.73
C LYS A 267 13.00 -8.95 -13.91
N LEU A 268 13.81 -9.68 -13.16
CA LEU A 268 14.91 -9.11 -12.38
C LEU A 268 15.99 -8.48 -13.29
N GLU A 269 16.35 -9.15 -14.38
CA GLU A 269 17.32 -8.63 -15.35
C GLU A 269 16.77 -7.42 -16.14
N GLU A 270 15.47 -7.37 -16.39
CA GLU A 270 14.80 -6.20 -16.97
C GLU A 270 14.78 -5.02 -15.98
N MET A 271 14.42 -5.25 -14.72
CA MET A 271 14.45 -4.21 -13.67
C MET A 271 15.85 -3.64 -13.46
N LYS A 272 16.90 -4.46 -13.54
CA LYS A 272 18.30 -3.98 -13.49
C LYS A 272 18.70 -3.10 -14.68
N LYS A 273 17.99 -3.18 -15.80
CA LYS A 273 18.21 -2.30 -16.95
C LYS A 273 17.47 -0.97 -16.79
N LYS A 274 16.42 -0.90 -15.98
CA LYS A 274 15.69 0.35 -15.68
C LYS A 274 16.66 1.34 -15.03
N VAL A 275 16.70 2.55 -15.58
CA VAL A 275 17.41 3.70 -15.01
C VAL A 275 16.38 4.67 -14.45
N ILE A 276 16.71 5.31 -13.34
CA ILE A 276 15.84 6.28 -12.67
C ILE A 276 15.58 7.47 -13.60
N SER A 277 14.30 7.80 -13.78
CA SER A 277 13.81 8.96 -14.51
C SER A 277 12.93 9.83 -13.61
N VAL A 278 12.68 11.08 -14.02
CA VAL A 278 11.74 11.97 -13.32
C VAL A 278 10.35 11.32 -13.30
N GLY A 279 9.71 11.34 -12.13
CA GLY A 279 8.41 10.70 -11.87
C GLY A 279 8.50 9.26 -11.37
N ASP A 280 9.67 8.61 -11.43
CA ASP A 280 9.85 7.30 -10.79
C ASP A 280 9.78 7.44 -9.26
N THR A 281 9.12 6.49 -8.61
CA THR A 281 9.23 6.33 -7.16
C THR A 281 10.37 5.38 -6.84
N ILE A 282 11.29 5.79 -5.98
CA ILE A 282 12.49 5.01 -5.66
C ILE A 282 12.62 4.78 -4.17
N SER A 283 13.31 3.69 -3.81
CA SER A 283 13.80 3.42 -2.46
C SER A 283 15.32 3.53 -2.45
N VAL A 284 15.88 4.38 -1.59
CA VAL A 284 17.33 4.61 -1.52
C VAL A 284 17.85 4.43 -0.09
N ASN A 285 18.96 3.70 0.04
CA ASN A 285 19.76 3.75 1.26
C ASN A 285 20.74 4.91 1.18
N TYR A 286 20.90 5.66 2.26
CA TYR A 286 21.83 6.79 2.28
C TYR A 286 22.53 6.97 3.63
N THR A 287 23.69 7.61 3.61
CA THR A 287 24.34 8.20 4.78
C THR A 287 24.81 9.61 4.43
N GLY A 288 24.28 10.60 5.14
CA GLY A 288 24.63 12.02 5.00
C GLY A 288 25.73 12.42 5.98
N LYS A 289 26.78 13.06 5.46
CA LYS A 289 27.99 13.47 6.18
C LYS A 289 28.39 14.91 5.85
N LEU A 290 29.07 15.55 6.78
CA LEU A 290 29.81 16.80 6.55
C LEU A 290 31.22 16.50 6.01
N GLU A 291 31.94 17.53 5.55
CA GLU A 291 33.30 17.39 5.02
C GLU A 291 34.31 16.86 6.06
N ASP A 292 34.06 17.10 7.35
CA ASP A 292 34.86 16.56 8.46
C ASP A 292 34.54 15.08 8.79
N GLY A 293 33.60 14.47 8.06
CA GLY A 293 33.15 13.10 8.25
C GLY A 293 32.02 12.93 9.26
N THR A 294 31.57 14.01 9.93
CA THR A 294 30.46 13.96 10.88
C THR A 294 29.18 13.51 10.17
N VAL A 295 28.65 12.35 10.58
CA VAL A 295 27.37 11.85 10.09
C VAL A 295 26.23 12.61 10.75
N PHE A 296 25.37 13.23 9.96
CA PHE A 296 24.18 13.92 10.47
C PHE A 296 22.90 13.09 10.32
N ASP A 297 22.82 12.19 9.33
CA ASP A 297 21.69 11.27 9.16
C ASP A 297 22.07 10.01 8.37
N SER A 298 21.33 8.91 8.56
CA SER A 298 21.49 7.67 7.80
C SER A 298 20.23 6.82 7.84
N SER A 299 19.83 6.28 6.68
CA SER A 299 18.76 5.27 6.58
C SER A 299 19.18 3.90 7.12
N LEU A 300 20.47 3.68 7.37
CA LEU A 300 21.01 2.42 7.88
C LEU A 300 20.96 2.32 9.41
N ASN A 301 20.48 3.37 10.08
CA ASN A 301 20.31 3.36 11.53
C ASN A 301 19.26 2.31 11.96
N PRO A 302 19.44 1.63 13.11
CA PRO A 302 18.51 0.59 13.57
C PRO A 302 17.05 1.07 13.62
N GLY A 303 16.14 0.28 13.04
CA GLY A 303 14.70 0.57 13.00
C GLY A 303 14.28 1.57 11.92
N ARG A 304 15.16 1.96 11.00
CA ARG A 304 14.83 2.74 9.80
C ARG A 304 14.65 1.81 8.59
N THR A 305 13.87 2.29 7.63
CA THR A 305 13.75 1.70 6.29
C THR A 305 14.46 2.59 5.27
N PRO A 306 14.77 2.07 4.06
CA PRO A 306 15.21 2.91 2.95
C PRO A 306 14.28 4.12 2.76
N LEU A 307 14.85 5.24 2.34
CA LEU A 307 14.10 6.46 2.05
C LEU A 307 13.32 6.27 0.75
N GLU A 308 12.02 6.50 0.79
CA GLU A 308 11.15 6.43 -0.39
C GLU A 308 10.68 7.82 -0.81
N PHE A 309 10.86 8.16 -2.09
CA PHE A 309 10.36 9.41 -2.66
C PHE A 309 10.16 9.31 -4.17
N GLU A 310 9.38 10.25 -4.73
CA GLU A 310 9.18 10.43 -6.16
C GLU A 310 10.20 11.44 -6.70
N VAL A 311 10.98 11.01 -7.69
CA VAL A 311 12.09 11.78 -8.24
C VAL A 311 11.56 12.97 -9.04
N GLY A 312 12.03 14.17 -8.71
CA GLY A 312 11.61 15.44 -9.32
C GLY A 312 10.31 16.01 -8.77
N ALA A 313 9.69 15.38 -7.77
CA ALA A 313 8.48 15.90 -7.12
C ALA A 313 8.75 17.09 -6.17
N GLY A 314 10.02 17.50 -6.00
CA GLY A 314 10.40 18.60 -5.12
C GLY A 314 10.30 18.29 -3.62
N LYS A 315 10.17 17.01 -3.27
CA LYS A 315 10.12 16.53 -1.87
C LYS A 315 11.52 16.36 -1.25
N MET A 316 12.57 16.42 -2.07
CA MET A 316 13.96 16.22 -1.68
C MET A 316 14.80 17.46 -1.98
N ILE A 317 15.93 17.62 -1.29
CA ILE A 317 16.91 18.65 -1.65
C ILE A 317 17.38 18.45 -3.08
N LYS A 318 17.47 19.55 -3.83
CA LYS A 318 17.64 19.56 -5.29
C LYS A 318 18.82 18.69 -5.76
N GLY A 319 19.95 18.78 -5.07
CA GLY A 319 21.16 18.03 -5.42
C GLY A 319 21.02 16.52 -5.21
N PHE A 320 20.27 16.10 -4.19
CA PHE A 320 19.99 14.69 -3.95
C PHE A 320 19.02 14.15 -5.00
N ASP A 321 17.94 14.91 -5.26
CA ASP A 321 16.90 14.56 -6.24
C ASP A 321 17.50 14.40 -7.65
N ASN A 322 18.31 15.37 -8.09
CA ASN A 322 19.01 15.26 -9.38
C ASN A 322 20.12 14.20 -9.38
N GLY A 323 20.74 13.96 -8.23
CA GLY A 323 21.90 13.08 -8.10
C GLY A 323 21.59 11.60 -8.36
N VAL A 324 20.33 11.18 -8.14
CA VAL A 324 19.86 9.81 -8.36
C VAL A 324 19.40 9.52 -9.79
N ILE A 325 19.14 10.56 -10.60
CA ILE A 325 18.68 10.39 -11.99
C ILE A 325 19.73 9.63 -12.80
N GLY A 326 19.26 8.65 -13.58
CA GLY A 326 20.09 7.77 -14.42
C GLY A 326 20.73 6.59 -13.68
N MET A 327 20.65 6.54 -12.35
CA MET A 327 21.18 5.41 -11.59
C MET A 327 20.29 4.17 -11.76
N LYS A 328 20.88 2.99 -11.52
CA LYS A 328 20.19 1.69 -11.57
C LYS A 328 20.03 1.07 -10.19
N ILE A 329 19.13 0.09 -10.08
CA ILE A 329 19.00 -0.73 -8.86
C ILE A 329 20.35 -1.38 -8.52
N GLY A 330 20.77 -1.24 -7.26
CA GLY A 330 22.04 -1.70 -6.73
C GLY A 330 23.24 -0.78 -7.00
N GLU A 331 23.07 0.29 -7.75
CA GLU A 331 24.14 1.25 -8.01
C GLU A 331 24.45 2.08 -6.77
N LYS A 332 25.74 2.27 -6.50
CA LYS A 332 26.25 3.10 -5.41
C LYS A 332 26.89 4.36 -5.96
N LYS A 333 26.66 5.48 -5.30
CA LYS A 333 27.23 6.77 -5.70
C LYS A 333 27.46 7.63 -4.47
N THR A 334 28.51 8.43 -4.49
CA THR A 334 28.71 9.50 -3.52
C THR A 334 28.32 10.82 -4.17
N LEU A 335 27.34 11.52 -3.61
CA LEU A 335 26.91 12.84 -4.04
C LEU A 335 27.55 13.89 -3.14
N THR A 336 28.17 14.89 -3.75
CA THR A 336 28.72 16.05 -3.04
C THR A 336 27.88 17.27 -3.41
N LEU A 337 27.07 17.74 -2.48
CA LEU A 337 26.13 18.83 -2.67
C LEU A 337 26.69 20.13 -2.11
N LEU A 338 26.80 21.13 -2.98
CA LEU A 338 27.09 22.50 -2.56
C LEU A 338 25.86 23.10 -1.85
N PRO A 339 26.03 24.16 -1.04
CA PRO A 339 24.92 24.77 -0.31
C PRO A 339 23.72 25.11 -1.20
N ALA A 340 23.96 25.67 -2.40
CA ALA A 340 22.92 25.99 -3.38
C ALA A 340 22.07 24.80 -3.87
N ASP A 341 22.61 23.57 -3.81
CA ASP A 341 21.89 22.34 -4.16
C ASP A 341 21.38 21.57 -2.92
N ALA A 342 21.63 22.11 -1.72
CA ALA A 342 21.21 21.58 -0.43
C ALA A 342 20.25 22.55 0.27
N TYR A 343 20.68 23.15 1.39
CA TYR A 343 19.85 24.02 2.24
C TYR A 343 20.06 25.52 2.00
N GLY A 344 20.71 25.88 0.90
CA GLY A 344 21.06 27.25 0.54
C GLY A 344 22.32 27.76 1.24
N GLU A 345 22.79 28.92 0.79
CA GLU A 345 23.81 29.67 1.49
C GLU A 345 23.30 30.14 2.85
N TYR A 346 24.22 30.28 3.80
CA TYR A 346 23.90 30.91 5.08
C TYR A 346 23.70 32.41 4.87
N ASP A 347 22.56 32.94 5.32
CA ASP A 347 22.26 34.38 5.24
C ASP A 347 22.25 34.98 6.65
N GLU A 348 23.21 35.86 6.93
CA GLU A 348 23.33 36.52 8.22
C GLU A 348 22.10 37.34 8.61
N ASN A 349 21.36 37.85 7.62
CA ASN A 349 20.16 38.68 7.79
C ASN A 349 18.88 37.86 7.88
N LYS A 350 18.96 36.53 7.68
CA LYS A 350 17.80 35.63 7.78
C LYS A 350 17.53 35.33 9.25
N THR A 351 16.98 36.34 9.92
CA THR A 351 16.65 36.35 11.33
C THR A 351 15.17 36.60 11.55
N GLN A 352 14.71 36.32 12.76
CA GLN A 352 13.38 36.67 13.22
C GLN A 352 13.45 37.29 14.60
N ASP A 353 12.77 38.41 14.77
CA ASP A 353 12.60 39.04 16.06
C ASP A 353 11.38 38.45 16.77
N LEU A 354 11.61 38.00 18.00
CA LEU A 354 10.60 37.46 18.89
C LEU A 354 10.55 38.28 20.18
N LYS A 355 9.35 38.50 20.72
CA LYS A 355 9.23 39.08 22.05
C LYS A 355 9.73 38.09 23.10
N LYS A 356 10.47 38.56 24.10
CA LYS A 356 10.98 37.71 25.17
C LYS A 356 9.88 36.93 25.87
N GLU A 357 8.70 37.54 26.05
CA GLU A 357 7.51 36.88 26.59
C GLU A 357 7.08 35.62 25.81
N SER A 358 7.27 35.59 24.49
CA SER A 358 6.96 34.42 23.66
C SER A 358 7.92 33.25 23.86
N LEU A 359 9.06 33.49 24.51
CA LEU A 359 10.11 32.51 24.78
C LEU A 359 10.14 32.05 26.25
N LYS A 360 9.14 32.44 27.06
CA LYS A 360 9.10 32.16 28.49
C LYS A 360 9.19 30.67 28.84
N SER A 361 8.65 29.80 27.99
CA SER A 361 8.76 28.34 28.17
C SER A 361 10.21 27.84 28.14
N PHE A 362 11.12 28.51 27.43
CA PHE A 362 12.54 28.20 27.43
C PHE A 362 13.23 28.68 28.71
N GLU A 363 12.85 29.86 29.21
CA GLU A 363 13.33 30.38 30.49
C GLU A 363 12.87 29.49 31.66
N ASP A 364 11.61 29.06 31.66
CA ASP A 364 11.04 28.13 32.65
C ASP A 364 11.75 26.76 32.59
N ALA A 365 12.27 26.38 31.42
CA ALA A 365 13.09 25.19 31.22
C ALA A 365 14.58 25.39 31.60
N GLY A 366 14.92 26.56 32.15
CA GLY A 366 16.27 26.90 32.62
C GLY A 366 17.23 27.35 31.52
N ILE A 367 16.74 27.71 30.33
CA ILE A 367 17.57 28.24 29.25
C ILE A 367 17.68 29.75 29.38
N GLU A 368 18.90 30.23 29.57
CA GLU A 368 19.17 31.66 29.61
C GLU A 368 19.11 32.27 28.20
N LEU A 369 18.26 33.29 28.03
CA LEU A 369 18.09 33.99 26.75
C LEU A 369 19.24 35.00 26.56
N VAL A 370 20.39 34.51 26.11
CA VAL A 370 21.59 35.32 25.80
C VAL A 370 22.10 35.03 24.39
N ALA A 371 22.84 35.98 23.80
CA ALA A 371 23.45 35.80 22.50
C ALA A 371 24.35 34.54 22.48
N GLY A 372 24.17 33.69 21.48
CA GLY A 372 24.85 32.40 21.35
C GLY A 372 24.09 31.21 21.94
N ALA A 373 23.05 31.42 22.75
CA ALA A 373 22.25 30.33 23.29
C ALA A 373 21.46 29.59 22.19
N GLU A 374 21.24 28.28 22.39
CA GLU A 374 20.46 27.43 21.50
C GLU A 374 19.08 27.15 22.11
N LEU A 375 18.02 27.45 21.35
CA LEU A 375 16.64 27.19 21.70
C LEU A 375 16.19 25.87 21.02
N PRO A 376 15.97 24.78 21.78
CA PRO A 376 15.57 23.50 21.21
C PRO A 376 14.08 23.52 20.82
N THR A 377 13.77 23.28 19.55
CA THR A 377 12.39 23.21 19.04
C THR A 377 12.06 21.80 18.54
N PRO A 378 10.78 21.47 18.32
CA PRO A 378 10.41 20.22 17.66
C PRO A 378 11.04 20.05 16.26
N GLN A 379 11.40 21.17 15.62
CA GLN A 379 11.95 21.21 14.25
C GLN A 379 13.48 21.32 14.23
N GLY A 380 14.16 21.42 15.38
CA GLY A 380 15.62 21.52 15.45
C GLY A 380 16.08 22.41 16.59
N LYS A 381 17.02 23.31 16.30
CA LYS A 381 17.49 24.32 17.25
C LYS A 381 17.62 25.66 16.57
N PHE A 382 17.16 26.73 17.22
CA PHE A 382 17.44 28.10 16.80
C PHE A 382 18.55 28.69 17.65
N LYS A 383 19.39 29.53 17.06
CA LYS A 383 20.46 30.22 17.78
C LYS A 383 20.04 31.65 18.03
N ILE A 384 20.17 32.13 19.28
CA ILE A 384 19.96 33.55 19.59
C ILE A 384 21.15 34.33 19.03
N LYS A 385 20.90 35.29 18.15
CA LYS A 385 21.94 36.21 17.66
C LYS A 385 22.13 37.37 18.61
N LYS A 386 21.04 37.94 19.11
CA LYS A 386 21.07 39.16 19.90
C LYS A 386 19.85 39.24 20.82
N VAL A 387 20.02 39.93 21.94
CA VAL A 387 18.93 40.27 22.87
C VAL A 387 19.02 41.76 23.16
N GLU A 388 17.95 42.49 22.87
CA GLU A 388 17.84 43.93 23.11
C GLU A 388 16.52 44.25 23.80
N GLY A 389 16.61 44.59 25.09
CA GLY A 389 15.41 44.82 25.91
C GLY A 389 14.49 43.62 25.91
N ASP A 390 13.28 43.79 25.36
CA ASP A 390 12.24 42.76 25.29
C ASP A 390 12.21 42.01 23.93
N ILE A 391 13.21 42.25 23.06
CA ILE A 391 13.31 41.62 21.75
C ILE A 391 14.50 40.65 21.73
N VAL A 392 14.24 39.42 21.28
CA VAL A 392 15.23 38.37 21.04
C VAL A 392 15.27 38.09 19.55
N THR A 393 16.40 38.37 18.91
CA THR A 393 16.63 38.07 17.49
C THR A 393 17.21 36.67 17.36
N ILE A 394 16.48 35.78 16.69
CA ILE A 394 16.91 34.39 16.44
C ILE A 394 17.34 34.19 14.99
N ASP A 395 18.32 33.32 14.79
CA ASP A 395 18.74 32.80 13.49
C ASP A 395 17.74 31.73 13.03
N ILE A 396 17.14 31.94 11.86
CA ILE A 396 16.16 31.02 11.26
C ILE A 396 16.70 30.33 10.00
N ASN A 397 18.02 30.36 9.77
CA ASN A 397 18.66 29.50 8.79
C ASN A 397 18.49 28.03 9.18
N HIS A 398 18.51 27.13 8.18
CA HIS A 398 18.61 25.71 8.45
C HIS A 398 19.97 25.40 9.09
N GLU A 399 20.06 24.44 10.01
CA GLU A 399 21.31 24.08 10.71
C GLU A 399 22.45 23.67 9.76
N LEU A 400 22.08 23.18 8.58
CA LEU A 400 22.99 22.76 7.50
C LEU A 400 23.16 23.81 6.38
N ALA A 401 22.59 25.01 6.51
CA ALA A 401 22.79 26.09 5.55
C ALA A 401 24.27 26.51 5.48
N GLY A 402 24.75 26.82 4.27
CA GLY A 402 26.16 27.15 4.01
C GLY A 402 27.13 25.97 4.09
N LYS A 403 26.66 24.75 4.43
CA LYS A 403 27.51 23.56 4.51
C LYS A 403 27.48 22.75 3.23
N LYS A 404 28.63 22.22 2.83
CA LYS A 404 28.72 21.18 1.82
C LYS A 404 28.31 19.84 2.44
N LEU A 405 27.42 19.13 1.77
CA LEU A 405 26.90 17.84 2.25
C LEU A 405 27.37 16.71 1.35
N ILE A 406 27.77 15.60 1.95
CA ILE A 406 28.21 14.39 1.25
C ILE A 406 27.21 13.28 1.54
N PHE A 407 26.66 12.66 0.51
CA PHE A 407 25.73 11.54 0.63
C PHE A 407 26.29 10.31 -0.05
N ASP A 408 26.57 9.26 0.73
CA ASP A 408 26.80 7.93 0.17
C ASP A 408 25.44 7.26 -0.02
N ILE A 409 25.09 6.93 -1.27
CA ILE A 409 23.77 6.38 -1.63
C ILE A 409 23.87 5.01 -2.31
N GLU A 410 22.83 4.19 -2.13
CA GLU A 410 22.61 2.91 -2.81
C GLU A 410 21.14 2.79 -3.21
N ILE A 411 20.86 2.62 -4.49
CA ILE A 411 19.48 2.42 -4.98
C ILE A 411 19.02 1.01 -4.62
N VAL A 412 17.94 0.92 -3.83
CA VAL A 412 17.35 -0.34 -3.39
C VAL A 412 16.28 -0.81 -4.37
N GLU A 413 15.44 0.10 -4.86
CA GLU A 413 14.30 -0.23 -5.70
C GLU A 413 13.91 0.95 -6.60
N ILE A 414 13.38 0.65 -7.78
CA ILE A 414 12.68 1.59 -8.67
C ILE A 414 11.29 0.99 -8.91
N LYS A 415 10.24 1.67 -8.46
CA LYS A 415 8.86 1.20 -8.54
C LYS A 415 8.22 1.49 -9.90
#